data_AF-A0A4U7D5A0-F1
#
_entry.id   AF-A0A4U7D5A0-F1
#
_cell.length_a   1.000
_cell.length_b   1.000
_cell.length_c   1.000
_cell.angle_alpha   90.00
_cell.angle_beta   90.00
_cell.angle_gamma   90.00
#
_symmetry.space_group_name_H-M   'P 1'
#
loop_
_entity.id
_entity.type
_entity.pdbx_description
1 polymer ?
#
loop_
_entity_poly.entity_id
_entity_poly.type
_entity_poly.pdbx_seq_one_letter_code
_entity_poly.pdbx_strand_id
1 'polypeptide(L)' 'MPGYAEIVVVALVAQLAVLPGEKVQLMIAGLATKYDPKVVVAAASSAFAGWTA' A
#
# COMPACT_ATOMS: atom_id res chain seq x y z
N MET A 1 6.73 23.69 -17.88
CA MET A 1 7.55 22.68 -17.19
C MET A 1 7.08 22.65 -15.75
N PRO A 2 6.65 21.50 -15.20
CA PRO A 2 6.27 21.42 -13.78
C PRO A 2 7.47 21.75 -12.89
N GLY A 3 7.21 22.34 -11.72
CA GLY A 3 8.25 22.70 -10.76
C GLY A 3 8.78 21.48 -10.00
N TYR A 4 10.01 21.53 -9.47
CA TYR A 4 10.60 20.41 -8.71
C TYR A 4 9.72 19.98 -7.53
N ALA A 5 9.14 20.93 -6.79
CA ALA A 5 8.22 20.64 -5.69
C ALA A 5 6.96 19.89 -6.14
N GLU A 6 6.44 20.22 -7.32
CA GLU A 6 5.27 19.56 -7.91
C GLU A 6 5.59 18.11 -8.27
N ILE A 7 6.78 17.86 -8.84
CA ILE A 7 7.28 16.51 -9.13
C ILE A 7 7.37 15.67 -7.86
N VAL A 8 7.90 16.22 -6.76
CA VAL A 8 8.00 15.52 -5.47
C VAL A 8 6.63 15.16 -4.90
N VAL A 9 5.69 16.10 -4.93
CA VAL A 9 4.32 15.89 -4.44
C VAL A 9 3.61 14.81 -5.27
N VAL A 10 3.69 14.90 -6.61
CA VAL A 10 3.10 13.90 -7.50
C VAL A 10 3.74 12.53 -7.28
N ALA A 11 5.06 12.45 -7.12
CA ALA A 11 5.74 11.19 -6.88
C ALA A 11 5.33 10.56 -5.54
N LEU A 12 5.20 11.35 -4.46
CA LEU A 12 4.74 10.86 -3.16
C LEU A 12 3.29 10.36 -3.23
N VAL A 13 2.40 11.14 -3.84
CA VAL A 13 1.00 10.77 -4.01
C VAL A 13 0.88 9.55 -4.92
N ALA A 14 1.65 9.47 -6.00
CA ALA A 14 1.61 8.34 -6.94
C ALA A 14 2.17 7.04 -6.33
N GLN A 15 3.20 7.12 -5.50
CA GLN A 15 3.74 5.95 -4.77
C GLN A 15 2.79 5.46 -3.69
N LEU A 16 2.11 6.38 -3.01
CA LEU A 16 0.99 6.04 -2.14
C LEU A 16 -0.18 5.49 -2.98
N ALA A 17 -0.35 6.02 -4.21
CA ALA A 17 -1.43 5.68 -5.14
C ALA A 17 -1.33 4.26 -5.72
N VAL A 18 -0.09 3.82 -5.89
CA VAL A 18 0.27 2.57 -6.55
C VAL A 18 1.13 1.81 -5.57
N LEU A 19 0.47 1.20 -4.59
CA LEU A 19 1.01 0.02 -3.93
C LEU A 19 0.63 -1.16 -4.85
N PRO A 20 1.50 -1.57 -5.79
CA PRO A 20 1.17 -2.66 -6.68
C PRO A 20 0.80 -3.87 -5.81
N GLY A 21 -0.33 -4.50 -6.12
CA GLY A 21 -0.89 -5.59 -5.32
C GLY A 21 0.13 -6.68 -5.00
N GLU A 22 1.07 -6.92 -5.92
CA GLU A 22 2.21 -7.83 -5.75
C GLU A 22 3.06 -7.52 -4.50
N LYS A 23 3.30 -6.24 -4.16
CA LYS A 23 4.07 -5.84 -2.97
C LYS A 23 3.28 -6.01 -1.67
N VAL A 24 2.00 -5.65 -1.67
CA VAL A 24 1.12 -5.82 -0.50
C VAL A 24 0.92 -7.31 -0.23
N GLN A 25 0.74 -8.11 -1.27
CA GLN A 25 0.60 -9.56 -1.17
C GLN A 25 1.87 -10.23 -0.62
N LEU A 26 3.06 -9.80 -1.03
CA LEU A 26 4.33 -10.30 -0.46
C LEU A 26 4.48 -9.95 1.02
N MET A 27 4.07 -8.75 1.44
CA MET A 27 4.08 -8.34 2.85
C MET A 27 3.08 -9.15 3.68
N ILE A 28 1.86 -9.37 3.17
CA ILE A 28 0.85 -10.24 3.80
C ILE A 28 1.38 -11.66 3.93
N ALA A 29 1.97 -12.22 2.87
CA ALA A 29 2.53 -13.56 2.88
C ALA A 29 3.65 -13.71 3.92
N GLY A 30 4.56 -12.73 4.01
CA GLY A 30 5.63 -12.71 5.01
C GLY A 30 5.10 -12.61 6.45
N LEU A 31 4.17 -11.69 6.71
CA LEU A 31 3.58 -11.51 8.05
C LEU A 31 2.74 -12.71 8.49
N ALA A 32 2.04 -13.36 7.56
CA ALA A 32 1.23 -14.56 7.83
C ALA A 32 2.06 -15.80 8.20
N THR A 33 3.39 -15.78 8.01
CA THR A 33 4.27 -16.84 8.53
C THR A 33 4.44 -16.80 10.04
N LYS A 34 4.16 -15.64 10.67
CA LYS A 34 4.39 -15.39 12.09
C LYS A 34 3.11 -15.02 12.85
N TYR A 35 2.14 -14.38 12.20
CA TYR A 35 0.90 -13.91 12.79
C TYR A 35 -0.31 -14.58 12.14
N ASP A 36 -1.46 -14.57 12.82
CA ASP A 36 -2.70 -15.16 12.29
C ASP A 36 -3.08 -14.50 10.95
N PRO A 37 -3.26 -15.29 9.86
CA PRO A 37 -3.52 -14.74 8.53
C PRO A 37 -4.77 -13.87 8.45
N LYS A 38 -5.82 -14.17 9.23
CA LYS A 38 -7.07 -13.38 9.23
C LYS A 38 -6.82 -12.00 9.79
N VAL A 39 -5.99 -11.89 10.83
CA VAL A 39 -5.61 -10.61 11.44
C VAL A 39 -4.77 -9.78 10.47
N VAL A 40 -3.79 -10.39 9.80
CA VAL A 40 -2.94 -9.72 8.81
C VAL A 40 -3.77 -9.19 7.63
N VAL A 41 -4.68 -10.01 7.08
CA VAL A 41 -5.58 -9.61 5.99
C VAL A 41 -6.53 -8.51 6.46
N ALA A 42 -7.11 -8.60 7.65
CA ALA A 42 -7.99 -7.56 8.17
C ALA A 42 -7.27 -6.21 8.36
N ALA A 43 -6.02 -6.23 8.85
CA ALA A 43 -5.20 -5.03 9.01
C ALA A 43 -4.77 -4.43 7.66
N ALA A 44 -4.42 -5.26 6.68
CA ALA A 44 -4.14 -4.79 5.33
C ALA A 44 -5.40 -4.19 4.70
N SER A 45 -6.54 -4.90 4.76
CA SER A 45 -7.81 -4.42 4.26
C SER A 45 -8.27 -3.13 4.94
N SER A 46 -8.03 -2.92 6.24
CA SER A 46 -8.39 -1.67 6.91
C SER A 46 -7.46 -0.50 6.53
N ALA A 47 -6.16 -0.76 6.35
CA ALA A 47 -5.20 0.22 5.86
C ALA A 47 -5.47 0.64 4.40
N PHE A 48 -6.02 -0.27 3.59
CA PHE A 48 -6.29 -0.07 2.17
C PHE A 48 -7.78 0.04 1.81
N ALA A 49 -8.70 0.03 2.78
CA ALA A 49 -10.14 0.09 2.53
C ALA A 49 -10.57 1.35 1.77
N GLY A 50 -9.82 2.44 1.95
CA GLY A 50 -10.02 3.69 1.21
C GLY A 50 -9.59 3.65 -0.25
N TRP A 51 -8.99 2.56 -0.72
CA TRP A 51 -8.47 2.40 -2.08
C TRP A 51 -9.50 1.88 -3.09
N THR A 52 -10.57 1.23 -2.61
CA THR A 52 -11.63 0.64 -3.44
C THR A 52 -12.90 1.50 -3.47
N ALA A 53 -12.82 2.75 -3.02
CA ALA A 53 -13.91 3.74 -3.10
C ALA A 53 -13.67 4.72 -4.25
#